data_AF-A0A4P6U5J3-F1
#
_entry.id   AF-A0A4P6U5J3-F1
#
_cell.length_a   1.000
_cell.length_b   1.000
_cell.length_c   1.000
_cell.angle_alpha   90.00
_cell.angle_beta   90.00
_cell.angle_gamma   90.00
#
_symmetry.space_group_name_H-M   'P 1'
#
loop_
_entity.id
_entity.type
_entity.pdbx_description
1 polymer ?
#
loop_
_entity_poly.entity_id
_entity_poly.type
_entity_poly.pdbx_seq_one_letter_code
_entity_poly.pdbx_strand_id
1 'polypeptide(L)'
;MAGDTRLPVGAHHGPDAFEAEGQRERLEREAAAIAVCVACPVMVQCDAYASSVTVDGKLAEPDGVWGGRRSLERHRALVKRRVATVAAPRAAFGTAQKRAVLAALAVVWEPFQVAREASRLLAVWGEGPAGGVDVRTANWQRSQLVRLLGLPKDVTRMRALAVARERGLLEGVVVVADDGTVPAVPPPTKVPPVAVLPVPRPRRTPTSRPRRPQVRVMPGQVPVLPGQLSFESLIPSNLGAAA
;
A
#
# COMPACT_ATOMS: atom_id res chain seq x y z
N MET A 1 -39.76 -15.43 8.43
CA MET A 1 -38.56 -15.23 9.27
C MET A 1 -37.34 -15.51 8.42
N ALA A 2 -36.46 -14.54 8.25
CA ALA A 2 -35.26 -14.67 7.41
C ALA A 2 -34.17 -15.41 8.19
N GLY A 3 -34.20 -16.74 8.12
CA GLY A 3 -33.11 -17.60 8.58
C GLY A 3 -33.15 -18.85 7.72
N ASP A 4 -32.14 -19.02 6.86
CA ASP A 4 -31.94 -20.31 6.19
C ASP A 4 -31.41 -21.28 7.24
N THR A 5 -32.23 -22.26 7.63
CA THR A 5 -31.86 -23.26 8.63
C THR A 5 -30.72 -24.17 8.17
N ARG A 6 -30.33 -24.09 6.89
CA ARG A 6 -29.18 -24.80 6.33
C ARG A 6 -27.84 -24.11 6.62
N LEU A 7 -27.84 -22.86 7.08
CA LEU A 7 -26.63 -22.12 7.43
C LEU A 7 -26.48 -22.04 8.95
N PRO A 8 -25.31 -22.41 9.52
CA PRO A 8 -25.05 -22.21 10.93
C PRO A 8 -25.08 -20.72 11.27
N VAL A 9 -25.47 -20.38 12.50
CA VAL A 9 -25.57 -18.98 12.97
C VAL A 9 -24.27 -18.20 12.75
N GLY A 10 -23.12 -18.88 12.87
CA GLY A 10 -21.79 -18.30 12.65
C GLY A 10 -21.36 -18.14 11.19
N ALA A 11 -22.14 -18.56 10.18
CA ALA A 11 -21.69 -18.62 8.78
C ALA A 11 -21.26 -17.28 8.18
N HIS A 12 -21.75 -16.17 8.74
CA HIS A 12 -21.42 -14.81 8.33
C HIS A 12 -19.99 -14.42 8.71
N HIS A 13 -19.35 -15.15 9.64
CA HIS A 13 -17.96 -15.01 10.04
C HIS A 13 -17.15 -16.24 9.63
N GLY A 14 -15.83 -16.06 9.49
CA GLY A 14 -14.93 -17.20 9.33
C GLY A 14 -14.86 -18.02 10.62
N PRO A 15 -14.30 -19.23 10.57
CA PRO A 15 -14.00 -19.98 11.79
C PRO A 15 -13.08 -19.17 12.71
N ASP A 16 -13.09 -19.51 14.00
CA ASP A 16 -12.26 -18.87 15.01
C ASP A 16 -10.78 -18.91 14.60
N ALA A 17 -9.99 -17.92 15.05
CA ALA A 17 -8.62 -17.65 14.59
C ALA A 17 -7.62 -18.82 14.70
N PHE A 18 -8.01 -19.93 15.33
CA PHE A 18 -7.20 -21.12 15.55
C PHE A 18 -7.38 -22.19 14.47
N GLU A 19 -8.39 -22.08 13.60
CA GLU A 19 -8.61 -22.99 12.47
C GLU A 19 -8.54 -22.24 11.14
N ALA A 20 -7.60 -22.63 10.29
CA ALA A 20 -7.45 -22.03 8.98
C ALA A 20 -8.44 -22.65 7.98
N GLU A 21 -9.42 -21.86 7.54
CA GLU A 21 -10.33 -22.22 6.45
C GLU A 21 -9.61 -22.22 5.10
N GLY A 22 -9.87 -23.22 4.24
CA GLY A 22 -9.38 -23.22 2.88
C GLY A 22 -9.97 -22.08 2.05
N GLN A 23 -9.24 -21.57 1.05
CA GLN A 23 -9.74 -20.46 0.22
C GLN A 23 -11.06 -20.81 -0.49
N ARG A 24 -11.22 -22.05 -0.96
CA ARG A 24 -12.45 -22.50 -1.63
C ARG A 24 -13.63 -22.53 -0.66
N GLU A 25 -13.45 -23.15 0.49
CA GLU A 25 -14.47 -23.24 1.55
C GLU A 25 -14.93 -21.86 2.00
N ARG A 26 -13.97 -20.94 2.21
CA ARG A 26 -14.26 -19.54 2.53
C ARG A 26 -15.16 -18.88 1.49
N LEU A 27 -14.85 -19.07 0.20
CA LEU A 27 -15.63 -18.47 -0.88
C LEU A 27 -17.05 -19.06 -0.96
N GLU A 28 -17.19 -20.37 -0.74
CA GLU A 28 -18.48 -21.06 -0.70
C GLU A 28 -19.33 -20.60 0.48
N ARG A 29 -18.75 -20.53 1.68
CA ARG A 29 -19.41 -20.00 2.88
C ARG A 29 -19.81 -18.54 2.70
N GLU A 30 -18.91 -17.68 2.21
CA GLU A 30 -19.23 -16.27 1.92
C GLU A 30 -20.38 -16.16 0.92
N ALA A 31 -20.40 -16.97 -0.14
CA ALA A 31 -21.49 -16.97 -1.12
C ALA A 31 -22.83 -17.39 -0.50
N ALA A 32 -22.83 -18.40 0.35
CA ALA A 32 -24.02 -18.85 1.07
C ALA A 32 -24.54 -17.79 2.05
N ALA A 33 -23.65 -17.13 2.80
CA ALA A 33 -24.02 -16.01 3.68
C ALA A 33 -24.57 -14.81 2.91
N ILE A 34 -24.00 -14.49 1.74
CA ILE A 34 -24.52 -13.43 0.86
C ILE A 34 -25.94 -13.77 0.38
N ALA A 35 -26.23 -15.03 0.03
CA ALA A 35 -27.57 -15.44 -0.39
C ALA A 35 -28.63 -15.17 0.69
N VAL A 36 -28.28 -15.42 1.97
CA VAL A 36 -29.16 -15.07 3.11
C VAL A 36 -29.33 -13.56 3.23
N CYS A 37 -28.25 -12.78 3.07
CA CYS A 37 -28.32 -11.33 3.12
C CYS A 37 -29.27 -10.74 2.06
N VAL A 38 -29.27 -11.28 0.84
CA VAL A 38 -30.13 -10.79 -0.27
C VAL A 38 -31.61 -10.95 0.05
N ALA A 39 -32.00 -11.98 0.82
CA ALA A 39 -33.38 -12.18 1.26
C ALA A 39 -33.75 -11.37 2.52
N CYS A 40 -32.80 -10.66 3.14
CA CYS A 40 -33.00 -9.97 4.40
C CYS A 40 -33.68 -8.60 4.19
N PRO A 41 -34.83 -8.32 4.85
CA PRO A 41 -35.56 -7.06 4.67
C PRO A 41 -34.78 -5.82 5.16
N VAL A 42 -33.75 -6.01 5.98
CA VAL A 42 -32.90 -4.93 6.51
C VAL A 42 -31.50 -4.93 5.90
N MET A 43 -31.30 -5.58 4.74
CA MET A 43 -30.00 -5.70 4.08
C MET A 43 -29.32 -4.33 3.89
N VAL A 44 -30.09 -3.31 3.47
CA VAL A 44 -29.55 -1.96 3.21
C VAL A 44 -29.10 -1.27 4.50
N GLN A 45 -29.90 -1.36 5.57
CA GLN A 45 -29.57 -0.78 6.87
C GLN A 45 -28.37 -1.49 7.49
N CYS A 46 -28.32 -2.82 7.38
CA CYS A 46 -27.20 -3.65 7.82
C CYS A 46 -25.91 -3.27 7.09
N ASP A 47 -25.96 -3.12 5.76
CA ASP A 47 -24.81 -2.69 4.96
C ASP A 47 -24.33 -1.29 5.34
N ALA A 48 -25.28 -0.35 5.54
CA ALA A 48 -24.98 1.03 5.91
C ALA A 48 -24.29 1.11 7.28
N TYR A 49 -24.81 0.36 8.27
CA TYR A 49 -24.19 0.25 9.59
C TYR A 49 -22.79 -0.37 9.48
N ALA A 50 -22.65 -1.55 8.89
CA ALA A 50 -21.37 -2.25 8.75
C ALA A 50 -20.32 -1.42 7.98
N SER A 51 -20.77 -0.58 7.06
CA SER A 51 -19.92 0.30 6.23
C SER A 51 -19.68 1.69 6.79
N SER A 52 -20.28 2.01 7.95
CA SER A 52 -20.05 3.25 8.66
C SER A 52 -18.64 3.30 9.24
N VAL A 53 -18.14 4.51 9.49
CA VAL A 53 -16.77 4.75 9.94
C VAL A 53 -16.80 5.13 11.42
N THR A 54 -16.08 4.37 12.25
CA THR A 54 -15.90 4.66 13.68
C THR A 54 -14.96 5.85 13.90
N VAL A 55 -14.87 6.33 15.13
CA VAL A 55 -13.98 7.45 15.52
C VAL A 55 -12.51 7.20 15.16
N ASP A 56 -12.06 5.93 15.20
CA ASP A 56 -10.70 5.52 14.85
C ASP A 56 -10.49 5.38 13.33
N GLY A 57 -11.51 5.71 12.54
CA GLY A 57 -11.46 5.57 11.09
C GLY A 57 -11.51 4.11 10.62
N LYS A 58 -12.14 3.19 11.35
CA LYS A 58 -12.33 1.80 10.89
C LYS A 58 -13.78 1.58 10.49
N LEU A 59 -14.04 0.49 9.77
CA LEU A 59 -15.42 0.04 9.57
C LEU A 59 -16.02 -0.34 10.93
N ALA A 60 -17.32 -0.09 11.14
CA ALA A 60 -18.02 -0.55 12.34
C ALA A 60 -17.96 -2.08 12.46
N GLU A 61 -18.16 -2.79 11.35
CA GLU A 61 -18.00 -4.24 11.26
C GLU A 61 -16.90 -4.58 10.25
N PRO A 62 -15.64 -4.72 10.70
CA PRO A 62 -14.50 -4.94 9.81
C PRO A 62 -14.55 -6.32 9.15
N ASP A 63 -14.98 -7.36 9.86
CA ASP A 63 -14.90 -8.73 9.39
C ASP A 63 -16.25 -9.28 8.93
N GLY A 64 -16.23 -10.47 8.29
CA GLY A 64 -17.45 -11.17 7.89
C GLY A 64 -18.25 -10.56 6.72
N VAL A 65 -19.37 -11.21 6.43
CA VAL A 65 -20.37 -10.81 5.42
C VAL A 65 -21.49 -10.03 6.09
N TRP A 66 -21.74 -8.82 5.60
CA TRP A 66 -22.77 -7.93 6.13
C TRP A 66 -23.48 -7.26 4.96
N GLY A 67 -24.82 -7.21 5.01
CA GLY A 67 -25.63 -6.52 4.01
C GLY A 67 -25.34 -6.94 2.56
N GLY A 68 -24.97 -8.21 2.36
CA GLY A 68 -24.66 -8.78 1.04
C GLY A 68 -23.25 -8.49 0.51
N ARG A 69 -22.36 -7.84 1.30
CA ARG A 69 -20.98 -7.55 0.91
C ARG A 69 -19.97 -8.25 1.80
N ARG A 70 -18.84 -8.63 1.21
CA ARG A 70 -17.69 -9.22 1.92
C ARG A 70 -16.89 -8.14 2.63
N SER A 71 -16.19 -8.52 3.71
CA SER A 71 -15.24 -7.64 4.41
C SER A 71 -14.27 -6.94 3.45
N LEU A 72 -13.66 -7.70 2.52
CA LEU A 72 -12.70 -7.15 1.56
C LEU A 72 -13.31 -6.09 0.65
N GLU A 73 -14.57 -6.26 0.24
CA GLU A 73 -15.28 -5.30 -0.62
C GLU A 73 -15.59 -4.00 0.13
N ARG A 74 -16.07 -4.11 1.38
CA ARG A 74 -16.31 -2.93 2.23
C ARG A 74 -15.02 -2.18 2.53
N HIS A 75 -13.93 -2.90 2.83
CA HIS A 75 -12.61 -2.30 3.02
C HIS A 75 -12.10 -1.61 1.75
N ARG A 76 -12.22 -2.24 0.58
CA ARG A 76 -11.90 -1.62 -0.71
C ARG A 76 -12.73 -0.37 -0.95
N ALA A 77 -14.01 -0.38 -0.61
CA ALA A 77 -14.87 0.79 -0.72
C ALA A 77 -14.47 1.91 0.25
N LEU A 78 -14.09 1.60 1.50
CA LEU A 78 -13.55 2.57 2.45
C LEU A 78 -12.25 3.19 1.94
N VAL A 79 -11.30 2.37 1.48
CA VAL A 79 -10.05 2.84 0.88
C VAL A 79 -10.36 3.70 -0.34
N LYS A 80 -11.26 3.27 -1.23
CA LYS A 80 -11.68 4.05 -2.40
C LYS A 80 -12.31 5.38 -1.99
N ARG A 81 -13.10 5.46 -0.93
CA ARG A 81 -13.66 6.73 -0.42
C ARG A 81 -12.56 7.65 0.16
N ARG A 82 -11.57 7.07 0.85
CA ARG A 82 -10.42 7.81 1.39
C ARG A 82 -9.46 8.31 0.32
N VAL A 83 -9.27 7.50 -0.72
CA VAL A 83 -8.34 7.74 -1.81
C VAL A 83 -9.03 8.40 -3.01
N ALA A 84 -10.37 8.43 -3.04
CA ALA A 84 -11.15 9.25 -3.96
C ALA A 84 -10.54 10.64 -3.88
N THR A 85 -9.95 11.03 -4.99
CA THR A 85 -8.81 11.93 -4.97
C THR A 85 -9.39 13.34 -4.86
N VAL A 86 -9.78 13.71 -3.64
CA VAL A 86 -10.23 15.06 -3.35
C VAL A 86 -9.03 15.95 -3.59
N ALA A 87 -9.18 16.86 -4.53
CA ALA A 87 -8.12 17.75 -4.92
C ALA A 87 -7.68 18.59 -3.70
N ALA A 88 -6.41 18.49 -3.33
CA ALA A 88 -5.85 19.12 -2.13
C ALA A 88 -6.02 20.65 -2.15
N PRO A 89 -6.04 21.33 -0.99
CA PRO A 89 -6.09 22.79 -0.93
C PRO A 89 -4.85 23.43 -1.58
N ARG A 90 -4.99 24.68 -2.07
CA ARG A 90 -3.90 25.43 -2.76
C ARG A 90 -2.61 25.51 -1.93
N ALA A 91 -2.71 25.61 -0.61
CA ALA A 91 -1.56 25.62 0.30
C ALA A 91 -0.64 24.39 0.16
N ALA A 92 -1.18 23.22 -0.22
CA ALA A 92 -0.39 22.00 -0.41
C ALA A 92 0.60 22.08 -1.60
N PHE A 93 0.44 23.06 -2.49
CA PHE A 93 1.30 23.31 -3.66
C PHE A 93 2.41 24.34 -3.39
N GLY A 94 2.47 24.92 -2.19
CA GLY A 94 3.29 26.10 -1.91
C GLY A 94 4.81 25.89 -1.87
N THR A 95 5.33 24.66 -1.97
CA THR A 95 6.78 24.45 -1.95
C THR A 95 7.42 24.94 -3.25
N ALA A 96 8.59 25.60 -3.14
CA ALA A 96 9.38 26.09 -4.28
C ALA A 96 9.51 25.05 -5.40
N GLN A 97 9.89 23.82 -5.03
CA GLN A 97 10.08 22.71 -5.96
C GLN A 97 8.78 22.32 -6.69
N LYS A 98 7.63 22.29 -6.00
CA LYS A 98 6.34 21.96 -6.65
C LYS A 98 5.95 23.03 -7.65
N ARG A 99 6.10 24.31 -7.27
CA ARG A 99 5.84 25.45 -8.17
C ARG A 99 6.76 25.42 -9.38
N ALA A 100 8.06 25.21 -9.18
CA ALA A 100 9.04 25.15 -10.25
C ALA A 100 8.78 23.99 -11.22
N VAL A 101 8.51 22.79 -10.69
CA VAL A 101 8.21 21.61 -11.54
C VAL A 101 6.89 21.80 -12.29
N LEU A 102 5.86 22.38 -11.66
CA LEU A 102 4.59 22.65 -12.33
C LEU A 102 4.74 23.68 -13.45
N ALA A 103 5.47 24.77 -13.20
CA ALA A 103 5.76 25.79 -14.20
C ALA A 103 6.65 25.26 -15.33
N ALA A 104 7.68 24.46 -15.01
CA ALA A 104 8.50 23.78 -16.01
C ALA A 104 7.66 22.83 -16.87
N LEU A 105 6.75 22.06 -16.25
CA LEU A 105 5.86 21.15 -16.96
C LEU A 105 4.90 21.88 -17.91
N ALA A 106 4.60 23.16 -17.67
CA ALA A 106 3.78 23.97 -18.58
C ALA A 106 4.51 24.30 -19.90
N VAL A 107 5.84 24.30 -19.90
CA VAL A 107 6.67 24.68 -21.06
C VAL A 107 7.26 23.45 -21.74
N VAL A 108 7.83 22.53 -20.96
CA VAL A 108 8.55 21.33 -21.45
C VAL A 108 8.00 20.06 -20.82
N TRP A 109 8.12 18.91 -21.49
CA TRP A 109 7.55 17.65 -21.01
C TRP A 109 8.57 16.52 -20.79
N GLU A 110 9.66 16.54 -21.55
CA GLU A 110 10.73 15.55 -21.46
C GLU A 110 11.35 15.54 -20.04
N PRO A 111 11.53 14.38 -19.39
CA PRO A 111 11.93 14.31 -17.98
C PRO A 111 13.19 15.11 -17.63
N PHE A 112 14.22 15.04 -18.47
CA PHE A 112 15.47 15.79 -18.30
C PHE A 112 15.27 17.29 -18.51
N GLN A 113 14.42 17.69 -19.47
CA GLN A 113 14.14 19.10 -19.74
C GLN A 113 13.34 19.72 -18.60
N VAL A 114 12.34 19.01 -18.06
CA VAL A 114 11.55 19.45 -16.89
C VAL A 114 12.47 19.67 -15.68
N ALA A 115 13.39 18.75 -15.40
CA ALA A 115 14.33 18.88 -14.29
C ALA A 115 15.26 20.09 -14.45
N ARG A 116 15.83 20.28 -15.66
CA ARG A 116 16.68 21.43 -15.98
C ARG A 116 15.93 22.75 -15.86
N GLU A 117 14.72 22.82 -16.40
CA GLU A 117 13.91 24.03 -16.37
C GLU A 117 13.43 24.37 -14.96
N ALA A 118 13.01 23.37 -14.18
CA ALA A 118 12.68 23.57 -12.77
C ALA A 118 13.89 24.07 -11.96
N SER A 119 15.09 23.54 -12.23
CA SER A 119 16.33 24.01 -11.60
C SER A 119 16.64 25.47 -11.96
N ARG A 120 16.44 25.85 -13.23
CA ARG A 120 16.59 27.24 -13.70
C ARG A 120 15.64 28.18 -12.97
N LEU A 121 14.36 27.81 -12.86
CA LEU A 121 13.34 28.60 -12.17
C LEU A 121 13.66 28.79 -10.68
N LEU A 122 14.08 27.73 -10.01
CA LEU A 122 14.52 27.80 -8.60
C LEU A 122 15.70 28.76 -8.41
N ALA A 123 16.69 28.71 -9.29
CA ALA A 123 17.82 29.63 -9.26
C ALA A 123 17.38 31.09 -9.47
N VAL A 124 16.46 31.35 -10.41
CA VAL A 124 15.89 32.69 -10.65
C VAL A 124 15.12 33.21 -9.43
N TRP A 125 14.41 32.34 -8.72
CA TRP A 125 13.67 32.69 -7.51
C TRP A 125 14.55 32.83 -6.27
N GLY A 126 15.81 32.39 -6.33
CA GLY A 126 16.68 32.31 -5.14
C GLY A 126 16.17 31.29 -4.11
N GLU A 127 15.41 30.28 -4.55
CA GLU A 127 14.81 29.27 -3.68
C GLU A 127 15.34 27.86 -4.03
N GLY A 128 15.37 26.96 -3.05
CA GLY A 128 15.65 25.54 -3.26
C GLY A 128 17.12 25.13 -3.02
N PRO A 129 17.44 23.85 -3.28
CA PRO A 129 18.77 23.31 -3.00
C PRO A 129 19.81 23.85 -4.00
N ALA A 130 21.06 24.03 -3.53
CA ALA A 130 22.18 24.57 -4.32
C ALA A 130 22.50 23.78 -5.61
N GLY A 131 22.04 22.53 -5.72
CA GLY A 131 22.18 21.68 -6.91
C GLY A 131 20.95 21.61 -7.83
N GLY A 132 19.89 22.37 -7.54
CA GLY A 132 18.64 22.29 -8.28
C GLY A 132 17.86 20.99 -8.06
N VAL A 133 17.05 20.60 -9.04
CA VAL A 133 16.17 19.44 -9.00
C VAL A 133 16.64 18.43 -10.04
N ASP A 134 17.07 17.25 -9.59
CA ASP A 134 17.41 16.14 -10.48
C ASP A 134 16.14 15.50 -11.11
N VAL A 135 16.33 14.66 -12.13
CA VAL A 135 15.22 14.01 -12.87
C VAL A 135 14.34 13.13 -11.98
N ARG A 136 14.92 12.41 -11.02
CA ARG A 136 14.16 11.56 -10.10
C ARG A 136 13.29 12.42 -9.20
N THR A 137 13.84 13.50 -8.65
CA THR A 137 13.10 14.46 -7.81
C THR A 137 12.00 15.15 -8.63
N ALA A 138 12.27 15.58 -9.87
CA ALA A 138 11.27 16.17 -10.75
C ALA A 138 10.11 15.20 -11.04
N ASN A 139 10.40 13.94 -11.38
CA ASN A 139 9.37 12.93 -11.66
C ASN A 139 8.56 12.56 -10.42
N TRP A 140 9.21 12.53 -9.25
CA TRP A 140 8.50 12.38 -7.98
C TRP A 140 7.53 13.56 -7.74
N GLN A 141 7.99 14.80 -7.96
CA GLN A 141 7.13 15.99 -7.83
C GLN A 141 5.97 15.96 -8.83
N ARG A 142 6.18 15.55 -10.10
CA ARG A 142 5.10 15.36 -11.10
C ARG A 142 4.03 14.40 -10.57
N SER A 143 4.44 13.27 -9.99
CA SER A 143 3.54 12.28 -9.39
C SER A 143 2.77 12.86 -8.20
N GLN A 144 3.44 13.63 -7.34
CA GLN A 144 2.80 14.32 -6.22
C GLN A 144 1.80 15.37 -6.69
N LEU A 145 2.13 16.15 -7.73
CA LEU A 145 1.25 17.17 -8.30
C LEU A 145 -0.04 16.56 -8.85
N VAL A 146 0.04 15.48 -9.64
CA VAL A 146 -1.15 14.75 -10.14
C VAL A 146 -2.03 14.27 -8.99
N ARG A 147 -1.43 13.69 -7.94
CA ARG A 147 -2.16 13.26 -6.73
C ARG A 147 -2.83 14.43 -6.02
N LEU A 148 -2.12 15.55 -5.83
CA LEU A 148 -2.65 16.74 -5.17
C LEU A 148 -3.75 17.43 -6.00
N LEU A 149 -3.69 17.33 -7.33
CA LEU A 149 -4.74 17.84 -8.22
C LEU A 149 -6.00 16.97 -8.22
N GLY A 150 -6.00 15.82 -7.54
CA GLY A 150 -7.16 14.93 -7.55
C GLY A 150 -7.30 14.11 -8.83
N LEU A 151 -6.20 13.92 -9.57
CA LEU A 151 -6.22 13.32 -10.90
C LEU A 151 -5.73 11.86 -10.89
N PRO A 152 -6.22 11.03 -11.83
CA PRO A 152 -5.73 9.66 -11.98
C PRO A 152 -4.30 9.64 -12.53
N LYS A 153 -3.59 8.52 -12.35
CA LYS A 153 -2.16 8.40 -12.68
C LYS A 153 -1.85 8.48 -14.18
N ASP A 154 -2.80 8.08 -15.01
CA ASP A 154 -2.73 8.06 -16.47
C ASP A 154 -3.16 9.38 -17.12
N VAL A 155 -3.36 10.44 -16.32
CA VAL A 155 -3.76 11.75 -16.83
C VAL A 155 -2.72 12.33 -17.79
N THR A 156 -3.20 12.95 -18.85
CA THR A 156 -2.36 13.66 -19.82
C THR A 156 -1.81 14.96 -19.23
N ARG A 157 -0.67 15.42 -19.75
CA ARG A 157 -0.02 16.67 -19.37
C ARG A 157 -1.01 17.83 -19.51
N MET A 158 -1.67 17.96 -20.65
CA MET A 158 -2.62 19.04 -20.90
C MET A 158 -3.82 19.03 -19.95
N ARG A 159 -4.34 17.84 -19.60
CA ARG A 159 -5.44 17.76 -18.62
C ARG A 159 -4.98 18.19 -17.23
N ALA A 160 -3.77 17.78 -16.81
CA ALA A 160 -3.21 18.21 -15.53
C ALA A 160 -2.97 19.73 -15.48
N LEU A 161 -2.44 20.32 -16.55
CA LEU A 161 -2.20 21.77 -16.66
C LEU A 161 -3.49 22.58 -16.71
N ALA A 162 -4.53 22.08 -17.39
CA ALA A 162 -5.85 22.71 -17.41
C ALA A 162 -6.43 22.84 -15.99
N VAL A 163 -6.42 21.75 -15.22
CA VAL A 163 -6.90 21.75 -13.82
C VAL A 163 -6.01 22.62 -12.93
N ALA A 164 -4.70 22.63 -13.14
CA ALA A 164 -3.80 23.53 -12.42
C ALA A 164 -4.12 25.01 -12.70
N ARG A 165 -4.45 25.35 -13.94
CA ARG A 165 -4.84 26.71 -14.36
C ARG A 165 -6.19 27.12 -13.79
N GLU A 166 -7.20 26.25 -13.81
CA GLU A 166 -8.50 26.48 -13.17
C GLU A 166 -8.36 26.79 -11.66
N ARG A 167 -7.30 26.26 -11.04
CA ARG A 167 -6.96 26.50 -9.63
C ARG A 167 -6.03 27.70 -9.39
N GLY A 168 -5.68 28.43 -10.45
CA GLY A 168 -4.76 29.58 -10.43
C GLY A 168 -3.30 29.23 -10.07
N LEU A 169 -2.89 27.96 -10.20
CA LEU A 169 -1.52 27.54 -9.86
C LEU A 169 -0.47 27.93 -10.92
N LEU A 170 -0.94 28.41 -12.08
CA LEU A 170 -0.13 28.77 -13.26
C LEU A 170 -0.32 30.25 -13.64
N GLU A 171 -0.68 31.11 -12.68
CA GLU A 171 -0.78 32.55 -12.91
C GLU A 171 0.56 33.11 -13.44
N GLY A 172 0.52 33.80 -14.60
CA GLY A 172 1.70 34.35 -15.25
C GLY A 172 2.60 33.33 -15.96
N VAL A 173 2.22 32.05 -16.04
CA VAL A 173 2.99 31.00 -16.72
C VAL A 173 2.40 30.72 -18.10
N VAL A 174 3.22 30.85 -19.15
CA VAL A 174 2.82 30.45 -20.51
C VAL A 174 2.76 28.93 -20.61
N VAL A 175 1.64 28.41 -21.10
CA VAL A 175 1.45 26.98 -21.35
C VAL A 175 1.67 26.70 -22.83
N VAL A 176 2.68 25.88 -23.14
CA VAL A 176 2.93 25.37 -24.48
C VAL A 176 2.02 24.17 -24.72
N ALA A 177 1.17 24.25 -25.74
CA ALA A 177 0.29 23.13 -26.08
C ALA A 177 1.08 21.92 -26.60
N ASP A 178 0.59 20.73 -26.31
CA ASP A 178 1.01 19.48 -26.94
C ASP A 178 -0.20 18.81 -27.63
N ASP A 179 0.02 17.67 -28.27
CA ASP A 179 -1.00 16.91 -29.01
C ASP A 179 -2.00 16.17 -28.10
N GLY A 180 -1.88 16.31 -26.78
CA GLY A 180 -2.72 15.66 -25.78
C GLY A 180 -2.31 14.23 -25.45
N THR A 181 -1.29 13.67 -26.10
CA THR A 181 -0.83 12.29 -25.88
C THR A 181 0.23 12.20 -24.77
N VAL A 182 0.87 13.32 -24.46
CA VAL A 182 1.98 13.38 -23.50
C VAL A 182 1.46 13.11 -22.09
N PRO A 183 2.02 12.12 -21.35
CA PRO A 183 1.56 11.83 -19.99
C PRO A 183 2.08 12.87 -18.98
N ALA A 184 1.26 13.21 -17.99
CA ALA A 184 1.65 14.16 -16.95
C ALA A 184 2.79 13.61 -16.06
N VAL A 185 2.85 12.29 -15.88
CA VAL A 185 3.93 11.56 -15.21
C VAL A 185 4.54 10.61 -16.23
N PRO A 186 5.86 10.63 -16.45
CA PRO A 186 6.46 9.73 -17.42
C PRO A 186 6.31 8.28 -16.92
N PRO A 187 6.11 7.30 -17.81
CA PRO A 187 6.08 5.90 -17.41
C PRO A 187 7.42 5.55 -16.73
N PRO A 188 7.40 4.62 -15.76
CA PRO A 188 8.64 4.14 -15.17
C PRO A 188 9.51 3.60 -16.30
N THR A 189 10.71 4.16 -16.45
CA THR A 189 11.73 3.60 -17.33
C THR A 189 12.00 2.19 -16.84
N LYS A 190 11.50 1.17 -17.56
CA LYS A 190 12.00 -0.18 -17.40
C LYS A 190 13.48 -0.10 -17.72
N VAL A 191 14.33 -0.14 -16.71
CA VAL A 191 15.76 -0.25 -16.92
C VAL A 191 15.93 -1.53 -17.74
N PRO A 192 16.39 -1.48 -19.00
CA PRO A 192 16.72 -2.71 -19.71
C PRO A 192 17.72 -3.44 -18.81
N PRO A 193 17.64 -4.77 -18.67
CA PRO A 193 18.62 -5.51 -17.89
C PRO A 193 19.98 -5.08 -18.41
N VAL A 194 20.75 -4.39 -17.56
CA VAL A 194 22.13 -4.04 -17.89
C VAL A 194 22.74 -5.38 -18.25
N ALA A 195 23.18 -5.53 -19.50
CA ALA A 195 23.96 -6.68 -19.89
C ALA A 195 25.17 -6.66 -18.96
N VAL A 196 25.10 -7.47 -17.90
CA VAL A 196 26.22 -7.64 -16.98
C VAL A 196 27.28 -8.25 -17.87
N LEU A 197 28.22 -7.41 -18.32
CA LEU A 197 29.44 -7.90 -18.93
C LEU A 197 29.97 -8.97 -17.98
N PRO A 198 30.27 -10.18 -18.47
CA PRO A 198 30.69 -11.27 -17.61
C PRO A 198 31.87 -10.79 -16.79
N VAL A 199 31.62 -10.56 -15.50
CA VAL A 199 32.68 -10.22 -14.55
C VAL A 199 33.68 -11.37 -14.65
N PRO A 200 34.95 -11.12 -15.01
CA PRO A 200 35.93 -12.18 -15.06
C PRO A 200 35.97 -12.82 -13.68
N ARG A 201 35.57 -14.10 -13.62
CA ARG A 201 35.54 -14.85 -12.36
C ARG A 201 36.94 -14.77 -11.76
N PRO A 202 37.11 -14.32 -10.51
CA PRO A 202 38.41 -14.39 -9.87
C PRO A 202 38.87 -15.85 -9.90
N ARG A 203 40.06 -16.06 -10.47
CA ARG A 203 40.71 -17.37 -10.60
C ARG A 203 40.84 -17.93 -9.18
N ARG A 204 40.02 -18.94 -8.84
CA ARG A 204 40.11 -19.62 -7.55
C ARG A 204 41.49 -20.24 -7.43
N THR A 205 42.36 -19.63 -6.63
CA THR A 205 43.53 -20.32 -6.10
C THR A 205 43.03 -21.44 -5.17
N PRO A 206 43.56 -22.66 -5.27
CA PRO A 206 43.18 -23.75 -4.40
C PRO A 206 43.67 -23.45 -2.98
N THR A 207 42.80 -22.88 -2.15
CA THR A 207 43.04 -22.81 -0.70
C THR A 207 42.84 -24.21 -0.13
N SER A 208 43.93 -24.81 0.34
CA SER A 208 43.92 -26.04 1.13
C SER A 208 42.98 -25.90 2.32
N ARG A 209 41.89 -26.67 2.34
CA ARG A 209 40.99 -26.75 3.50
C ARG A 209 41.75 -27.38 4.66
N PRO A 210 41.84 -26.74 5.84
CA PRO A 210 42.27 -27.44 7.04
C PRO A 210 41.23 -28.52 7.40
N ARG A 211 41.72 -29.73 7.65
CA ARG A 211 40.92 -30.87 8.11
C ARG A 211 40.21 -30.48 9.42
N ARG A 212 38.86 -30.49 9.41
CA ARG A 212 38.07 -30.42 10.66
C ARG A 212 38.29 -31.70 11.47
N PRO A 213 38.58 -31.62 12.77
CA PRO A 213 38.52 -32.78 13.65
C PRO A 213 37.07 -33.26 13.75
N GLN A 214 36.84 -34.55 13.50
CA GLN A 214 35.54 -35.18 13.69
C GLN A 214 35.32 -35.41 15.19
N VAL A 215 34.42 -34.63 15.79
CA VAL A 215 33.90 -34.93 17.13
C VAL A 215 32.75 -35.91 16.98
N ARG A 216 32.93 -37.11 17.53
CA ARG A 216 31.93 -38.17 17.58
C ARG A 216 31.06 -37.93 18.81
N VAL A 217 29.79 -37.54 18.60
CA VAL A 217 28.82 -37.38 19.69
C VAL A 217 28.20 -38.76 19.97
N MET A 218 28.44 -39.30 21.17
CA MET A 218 27.70 -40.46 21.69
C MET A 218 26.39 -39.98 22.34
N PRO A 219 25.28 -40.72 22.21
CA PRO A 219 24.03 -40.37 22.85
C PRO A 219 24.04 -40.86 24.31
N GLY A 220 23.86 -39.94 25.25
CA GLY A 220 23.63 -40.28 26.65
C GLY A 220 24.15 -39.21 27.60
N GLN A 221 23.25 -38.71 28.45
CA GLN A 221 23.45 -37.79 29.57
C GLN A 221 23.49 -36.30 29.22
N VAL A 222 22.33 -35.66 29.43
CA VAL A 222 22.23 -34.22 29.63
C VAL A 222 22.66 -33.92 31.07
N PRO A 223 23.76 -33.19 31.31
CA PRO A 223 24.08 -32.74 32.66
C PRO A 223 23.13 -31.60 33.04
N VAL A 224 22.36 -31.80 34.11
CA VAL A 224 21.58 -30.75 34.77
C VAL A 224 22.57 -29.80 35.45
N LEU A 225 22.59 -28.53 35.02
CA LEU A 225 23.35 -27.48 35.68
C LEU A 225 22.66 -27.06 36.99
N PRO A 226 23.40 -26.74 38.06
CA PRO A 226 22.80 -26.25 39.30
C PRO A 226 22.13 -24.90 39.04
N GLY A 227 20.81 -24.82 39.24
CA GLY A 227 20.03 -23.57 39.09
C GLY A 227 18.93 -23.59 38.03
N GLN A 228 18.76 -24.67 37.27
CA GLN A 228 17.57 -24.84 36.42
C GLN A 228 16.44 -25.52 37.21
N LEU A 229 15.34 -24.79 37.38
CA LEU A 229 14.10 -25.31 37.95
C LEU A 229 13.56 -26.44 37.07
N SER A 230 13.33 -27.61 37.65
CA SER A 230 12.72 -28.76 36.97
C SER A 230 11.24 -28.50 36.71
N PHE A 231 10.75 -29.03 35.58
CA PHE A 231 9.38 -28.91 35.09
C PHE A 231 8.32 -29.47 36.06
N GLU A 232 8.72 -30.22 37.09
CA GLU A 232 7.84 -30.74 38.15
C GLU A 232 7.38 -29.67 39.16
N SER A 233 7.95 -28.46 39.13
CA SER A 233 7.61 -27.38 40.07
C SER A 233 6.42 -26.49 39.62
N LEU A 234 5.72 -26.85 38.54
CA LEU A 234 4.58 -26.11 37.99
C LEU A 234 3.24 -26.84 38.08
N ILE A 235 3.13 -27.90 38.89
CA ILE A 235 1.83 -28.54 39.16
C ILE A 235 1.21 -27.88 40.41
N PRO A 236 0.14 -27.06 40.29
CA PRO A 236 -0.62 -26.64 41.46
C PRO A 236 -1.40 -27.85 42.01
N SER A 237 -1.00 -28.31 43.19
CA SER A 237 -1.81 -29.18 44.05
C SER A 237 -3.10 -28.46 44.41
N ASN A 238 -4.20 -28.75 43.71
CA ASN A 238 -5.56 -28.47 44.17
C ASN A 238 -6.54 -29.45 43.52
N LEU A 239 -6.61 -30.66 44.11
CA LEU A 239 -7.84 -31.45 44.13
C LEU A 239 -8.25 -31.58 45.59
N GLY A 240 -8.94 -30.55 46.06
CA GLY A 240 -9.76 -30.62 47.25
C GLY A 240 -10.95 -31.51 46.97
N ALA A 241 -11.11 -32.54 47.80
CA ALA A 241 -12.30 -33.36 47.88
C ALA A 241 -13.50 -32.50 48.30
N ALA A 242 -14.61 -32.61 47.56
CA ALA A 242 -15.95 -32.32 48.06
C ALA A 242 -17.01 -32.97 47.16
N ALA A 243 -17.82 -33.81 47.81
CA ALA A 243 -19.13 -34.39 47.43
C ALA A 243 -19.16 -35.43 46.31
#